data_AF-A0A849UHU0-F1
#
_entry.id   AF-A0A849UHU0-F1
#
_cell.length_a   1.000
_cell.length_b   1.000
_cell.length_c   1.000
_cell.angle_alpha   90.00
_cell.angle_beta   90.00
_cell.angle_gamma   90.00
#
_symmetry.space_group_name_H-M   'P 1'
#
loop_
_entity.id
_entity.type
_entity.pdbx_description
1 polymer ?
#
loop_
_entity_poly.entity_id
_entity_poly.type
_entity_poly.pdbx_seq_one_letter_code
_entity_poly.pdbx_strand_id
1 'polypeptide(L)'
;MRKKIRIVPAAKAVLIQGGALMTVLASTQMMGWFAANYMAITLSFSIFSLVLMQAFFAATLSKFAGMASWWRWIHLAFPLAAWALLQWHVPSELYLIGFIVSLSLFWTTFRTQVPFFPSRPVVWQQVAKIIPQTQVVRLVDIGSGLGDMSMYIAKARPDSQIEGIEIAPLPWIISIVRAKFRRSKAVFKLGDYNALQFANYDVIFAYLSPVAMQNLWEKASQEMLPGSLLISLEFEIPGIPPTMRIAGNENSPAIYVWKIA
;
A
#
# COMPACT_ATOMS: atom_id res chain seq x y z
N MET A 1 29.25 6.55 -15.04
CA MET A 1 28.64 7.00 -13.76
C MET A 1 28.29 5.77 -12.93
N ARG A 2 28.91 5.53 -11.77
CA ARG A 2 28.58 4.40 -10.89
C ARG A 2 27.17 4.61 -10.31
N LYS A 3 26.23 3.72 -10.63
CA LYS A 3 24.88 3.70 -10.03
C LYS A 3 25.06 3.52 -8.52
N LYS A 4 24.84 4.59 -7.72
CA LYS A 4 24.85 4.47 -6.25
C LYS A 4 23.76 3.47 -5.87
N ILE A 5 24.14 2.34 -5.30
CA ILE A 5 23.20 1.34 -4.77
C ILE A 5 22.41 2.04 -3.66
N ARG A 6 21.14 2.38 -3.91
CA ARG A 6 20.25 2.92 -2.90
C ARG A 6 19.67 1.75 -2.12
N ILE A 7 20.24 1.48 -0.95
CA ILE A 7 19.68 0.49 -0.01
C ILE A 7 18.33 1.03 0.48
N VAL A 8 17.27 0.25 0.30
CA VAL A 8 15.92 0.59 0.77
C VAL A 8 15.89 0.74 2.30
N PRO A 9 15.05 1.63 2.85
CA PRO A 9 15.03 1.90 4.29
C PRO A 9 14.90 0.65 5.17
N ALA A 10 14.04 -0.31 4.77
CA ALA A 10 13.86 -1.55 5.52
C ALA A 10 15.15 -2.39 5.60
N ALA A 11 15.91 -2.50 4.50
CA ALA A 11 17.18 -3.22 4.49
C ALA A 11 18.24 -2.51 5.35
N LYS A 12 18.27 -1.17 5.34
CA LYS A 12 19.12 -0.41 6.26
C LYS A 12 18.75 -0.67 7.72
N ALA A 13 17.46 -0.72 8.04
CA ALA A 13 17.00 -0.97 9.40
C ALA A 13 17.43 -2.35 9.92
N VAL A 14 17.36 -3.39 9.08
CA VAL A 14 17.87 -4.74 9.44
C VAL A 14 19.37 -4.70 9.72
N LEU A 15 20.16 -4.06 8.86
CA LEU A 15 21.61 -3.93 9.06
C LEU A 15 21.95 -3.17 10.35
N ILE A 16 21.20 -2.11 10.67
CA ILE A 16 21.37 -1.35 11.91
C ILE A 16 21.04 -2.19 13.13
N GLN A 17 19.95 -2.96 13.12
CA GLN A 17 19.60 -3.85 14.23
C GLN A 17 20.65 -4.94 14.43
N GLY A 18 21.14 -5.55 13.34
CA GLY A 18 22.23 -6.52 13.39
C GLY A 18 23.53 -5.91 13.93
N GLY A 19 23.90 -4.71 13.45
CA GLY A 19 25.07 -3.98 13.92
C GLY A 19 24.98 -3.61 15.41
N ALA A 20 23.79 -3.18 15.87
CA ALA A 20 23.53 -2.88 17.26
C ALA A 20 23.67 -4.13 18.15
N LEU A 21 23.07 -5.26 17.74
CA LEU A 21 23.19 -6.52 18.46
C LEU A 21 24.65 -6.97 18.59
N MET A 22 25.42 -6.92 17.50
CA MET A 22 26.85 -7.25 17.51
C MET A 22 27.64 -6.33 18.44
N THR A 23 27.31 -5.04 18.46
CA THR A 23 27.97 -4.06 19.35
C THR A 23 27.65 -4.35 20.82
N VAL A 24 26.41 -4.73 21.15
CA VAL A 24 26.03 -5.13 22.52
C VAL A 24 26.76 -6.39 22.95
N LEU A 25 26.79 -7.43 22.11
CA LEU A 25 27.48 -8.68 22.43
C LEU A 25 28.98 -8.46 22.60
N ALA A 26 29.63 -7.71 21.71
CA ALA A 26 31.05 -7.41 21.80
C ALA A 26 31.39 -6.58 23.05
N SER A 27 30.61 -5.53 23.34
CA SER A 27 30.85 -4.67 24.50
C SER A 27 30.67 -5.41 25.83
N THR A 28 29.62 -6.22 25.96
CA THR A 28 29.38 -6.99 27.20
C THR A 28 30.40 -8.10 27.41
N GLN A 29 30.83 -8.79 26.35
CA GLN A 29 31.93 -9.76 26.45
C GLN A 29 33.26 -9.09 26.82
N MET A 30 33.59 -7.96 26.20
CA MET A 30 34.82 -7.21 26.52
C MET A 30 34.83 -6.72 27.97
N MET A 31 33.70 -6.17 28.44
CA MET A 31 33.54 -5.75 29.84
C MET A 31 33.66 -6.94 30.81
N GLY A 32 33.00 -8.06 30.49
CA GLY A 32 33.07 -9.28 31.30
C GLY A 32 34.49 -9.85 31.37
N TRP A 33 35.19 -9.91 30.24
CA TRP A 33 36.59 -10.34 30.17
C TRP A 33 37.49 -9.42 30.99
N PHE A 34 37.36 -8.11 30.85
CA PHE A 34 38.15 -7.15 31.60
C PHE A 34 37.92 -7.25 33.12
N ALA A 35 36.65 -7.30 33.55
CA ALA A 35 36.30 -7.43 34.96
C ALA A 35 36.83 -8.74 35.57
N ALA A 36 36.77 -9.85 34.83
CA ALA A 36 37.28 -11.13 35.30
C ALA A 36 38.81 -11.12 35.46
N ASN A 37 39.54 -10.56 34.49
CA ASN A 37 41.01 -10.63 34.48
C ASN A 37 41.69 -9.57 35.35
N TYR A 38 41.08 -8.39 35.52
CA TYR A 38 41.72 -7.26 36.21
C TYR A 38 41.06 -6.90 37.53
N MET A 39 39.81 -7.30 37.76
CA MET A 39 39.06 -6.95 38.98
C MET A 39 38.60 -8.17 39.77
N ALA A 40 38.83 -9.39 39.26
CA ALA A 40 38.34 -10.64 39.84
C ALA A 40 36.81 -10.66 40.10
N ILE A 41 36.04 -9.92 39.29
CA ILE A 41 34.57 -9.83 39.38
C ILE A 41 33.94 -10.48 38.14
N THR A 42 32.91 -11.29 38.35
CA THR A 42 32.07 -11.83 37.28
C THR A 42 30.89 -10.89 37.02
N LEU A 43 30.87 -10.25 35.85
CA LEU A 43 29.73 -9.44 35.41
C LEU A 43 28.69 -10.31 34.71
N SER A 44 27.43 -10.17 35.12
CA SER A 44 26.28 -10.79 34.46
C SER A 44 25.26 -9.71 34.06
N PHE A 45 24.73 -9.80 32.85
CA PHE A 45 23.72 -8.87 32.35
C PHE A 45 22.37 -9.59 32.22
N SER A 46 21.30 -8.94 32.68
CA SER A 46 19.95 -9.44 32.43
C SER A 46 19.60 -9.31 30.94
N ILE A 47 18.74 -10.20 30.43
CA ILE A 47 18.24 -10.12 29.03
C ILE A 47 17.61 -8.74 28.77
N PHE A 48 16.86 -8.21 29.72
CA PHE A 48 16.22 -6.90 29.58
C PHE A 48 17.24 -5.76 29.43
N SER A 49 18.34 -5.81 30.19
CA SER A 49 19.44 -4.84 30.05
C SER A 49 20.07 -4.91 28.65
N LEU A 50 20.29 -6.11 28.10
CA LEU A 50 20.80 -6.30 26.74
C LEU A 50 19.84 -5.73 25.69
N VAL A 51 18.53 -5.91 25.86
CA VAL A 51 17.50 -5.36 24.98
C VAL A 51 17.51 -3.83 25.00
N LEU A 52 17.62 -3.22 26.19
CA LEU A 52 17.74 -1.75 26.32
C LEU A 52 19.00 -1.21 25.64
N MET A 53 20.14 -1.88 25.83
CA MET A 53 21.38 -1.52 25.16
C MET A 53 21.22 -1.62 23.63
N GLN A 54 20.61 -2.70 23.12
CA GLN A 54 20.38 -2.87 21.69
C GLN A 54 19.47 -1.76 21.13
N ALA A 55 18.37 -1.45 21.83
CA ALA A 55 17.47 -0.35 21.46
C ALA A 55 18.21 0.99 21.35
N PHE A 56 19.06 1.30 22.34
CA PHE A 56 19.85 2.52 22.36
C PHE A 56 20.89 2.58 21.23
N PHE A 57 21.67 1.50 21.04
CA PHE A 57 22.66 1.43 19.96
C PHE A 57 22.00 1.49 18.58
N ALA A 58 20.89 0.78 18.37
CA ALA A 58 20.17 0.80 17.11
C ALA A 58 19.63 2.21 16.79
N ALA A 59 19.01 2.88 17.77
CA ALA A 59 18.52 4.26 17.59
C ALA A 59 19.68 5.23 17.25
N THR A 60 20.81 5.06 17.92
CA THR A 60 22.02 5.87 17.69
C THR A 60 22.63 5.62 16.31
N LEU A 61 22.82 4.35 15.94
CA LEU A 61 23.32 3.95 14.62
C LEU A 61 22.40 4.42 13.49
N SER A 62 21.08 4.47 13.70
CA SER A 62 20.13 4.97 12.70
C SER A 62 20.33 6.46 12.37
N LYS A 63 20.76 7.26 13.35
CA LYS A 63 21.15 8.67 13.15
C LYS A 63 22.39 8.75 12.24
N PHE A 64 23.41 7.94 12.51
CA PHE A 64 24.64 7.90 11.71
C PHE A 64 24.41 7.35 10.29
N ALA A 65 23.44 6.44 10.13
CA ALA A 65 23.03 5.93 8.83
C ALA A 65 22.18 6.92 8.00
N GLY A 66 21.92 8.12 8.52
CA GLY A 66 21.17 9.18 7.84
C GLY A 66 19.70 8.81 7.60
N MET A 67 19.11 7.96 8.45
CA MET A 67 17.69 7.64 8.35
C MET A 67 16.83 8.80 8.86
N ALA A 68 15.60 8.90 8.34
CA ALA A 68 14.66 9.92 8.79
C ALA A 68 14.40 9.80 10.29
N SER A 69 14.18 10.94 10.95
CA SER A 69 14.11 11.04 12.41
C SER A 69 13.18 10.04 13.10
N TRP A 70 12.06 9.68 12.47
CA TRP A 70 11.07 8.76 13.01
C TRP A 70 11.58 7.31 13.10
N TRP A 71 12.57 6.91 12.30
CA TRP A 71 13.19 5.58 12.40
C TRP A 71 13.87 5.35 13.75
N ARG A 72 14.32 6.40 14.43
CA ARG A 72 14.91 6.30 15.77
C ARG A 72 13.93 5.70 16.78
N TRP A 73 12.66 6.14 16.71
CA TRP A 73 11.60 5.61 17.57
C TRP A 73 11.31 4.15 17.28
N ILE A 74 11.31 3.76 16.00
CA ILE A 74 11.16 2.35 15.60
C ILE A 74 12.32 1.51 16.12
N HIS A 75 13.56 1.98 15.95
CA HIS A 75 14.74 1.26 16.44
C HIS A 75 14.77 1.11 17.95
N LEU A 76 14.24 2.08 18.69
CA LEU A 76 14.11 2.03 20.14
C LEU A 76 12.99 1.07 20.56
N ALA A 77 11.82 1.16 19.93
CA ALA A 77 10.66 0.35 20.27
C ALA A 77 10.79 -1.12 19.84
N PHE A 78 11.47 -1.40 18.73
CA PHE A 78 11.48 -2.74 18.12
C PHE A 78 12.08 -3.83 19.04
N PRO A 79 13.28 -3.69 19.62
CA PRO A 79 13.83 -4.71 20.52
C PRO A 79 12.96 -4.91 21.77
N LEU A 80 12.38 -3.84 22.30
CA LEU A 80 11.48 -3.90 23.45
C LEU A 80 10.18 -4.65 23.13
N ALA A 81 9.58 -4.36 21.97
CA ALA A 81 8.40 -5.06 21.50
C ALA A 81 8.70 -6.53 21.22
N ALA A 82 9.83 -6.84 20.58
CA ALA A 82 10.26 -8.22 20.33
C ALA A 82 10.45 -9.00 21.65
N TRP A 83 11.11 -8.40 22.64
CA TRP A 83 11.26 -8.99 23.96
C TRP A 83 9.91 -9.23 24.64
N ALA A 84 9.01 -8.25 24.66
CA ALA A 84 7.69 -8.38 25.27
C ALA A 84 6.85 -9.50 24.62
N LEU A 85 6.88 -9.58 23.28
CA LEU A 85 6.17 -10.62 22.54
C LEU A 85 6.75 -12.03 22.79
N LEU A 86 8.07 -12.14 22.98
CA LEU A 86 8.69 -13.39 23.41
C LEU A 86 8.26 -13.79 24.82
N GLN A 87 8.14 -12.85 25.76
CA GLN A 87 7.65 -13.14 27.12
C GLN A 87 6.19 -13.61 27.11
N TRP A 88 5.37 -13.08 26.21
CA TRP A 88 3.97 -13.48 26.06
C TRP A 88 3.76 -14.80 25.31
N HIS A 89 4.84 -15.48 24.89
CA HIS A 89 4.77 -16.76 24.17
C HIS A 89 3.79 -16.72 22.99
N VAL A 90 3.77 -15.59 22.27
CA VAL A 90 2.84 -15.37 21.18
C VAL A 90 3.05 -16.46 20.11
N PRO A 91 2.01 -17.22 19.74
CA PRO A 91 2.12 -18.31 18.78
C PRO A 91 2.72 -17.85 17.45
N SER A 92 3.60 -18.67 16.88
CA SER A 92 4.31 -18.35 15.64
C SER A 92 3.37 -18.12 14.44
N GLU A 93 2.22 -18.77 14.50
CA GLU A 93 1.11 -18.73 13.56
C GLU A 93 0.54 -17.32 13.43
N LEU A 94 0.52 -16.52 14.50
CA LEU A 94 0.03 -15.14 14.45
C LEU A 94 0.95 -14.24 13.64
N TYR A 95 2.27 -14.43 13.72
CA TYR A 95 3.21 -13.71 12.86
C TYR A 95 3.04 -14.12 11.40
N LEU A 96 2.84 -15.42 11.14
CA LEU A 96 2.59 -15.92 9.80
C LEU A 96 1.28 -15.36 9.22
N ILE A 97 0.20 -15.34 10.00
CA ILE A 97 -1.08 -14.74 9.60
C ILE A 97 -0.89 -13.25 9.32
N GLY A 98 -0.25 -12.50 10.22
CA GLY A 98 0.03 -11.08 10.02
C GLY A 98 0.85 -10.81 8.76
N PHE A 99 1.85 -11.66 8.49
CA PHE A 99 2.65 -11.61 7.27
C PHE A 99 1.80 -11.90 6.03
N ILE A 100 1.00 -12.98 6.03
CA ILE A 100 0.13 -13.35 4.90
C ILE A 100 -0.92 -12.25 4.63
N VAL A 101 -1.52 -11.67 5.66
CA VAL A 101 -2.47 -10.56 5.54
C VAL A 101 -1.79 -9.35 4.93
N SER A 102 -0.62 -8.97 5.46
CA SER A 102 0.16 -7.82 4.93
C SER A 102 0.58 -8.06 3.48
N LEU A 103 1.08 -9.26 3.17
CA LEU A 103 1.48 -9.66 1.82
C LEU A 103 0.28 -9.65 0.88
N SER A 104 -0.89 -10.13 1.30
CA SER A 104 -2.09 -10.17 0.46
C SER A 104 -2.72 -8.79 0.25
N LEU A 105 -2.53 -7.86 1.20
CA LEU A 105 -2.99 -6.48 1.11
C LEU A 105 -2.06 -5.62 0.23
N PHE A 106 -0.75 -5.81 0.35
CA PHE A 106 0.29 -5.05 -0.37
C PHE A 106 0.95 -5.85 -1.49
N TRP A 107 0.22 -6.85 -2.01
CA TRP A 107 0.67 -7.92 -2.92
C TRP A 107 1.67 -7.48 -3.97
N THR A 108 1.38 -6.39 -4.68
CA THR A 108 2.21 -5.89 -5.77
C THR A 108 2.65 -4.45 -5.57
N THR A 109 2.42 -3.84 -4.41
CA THR A 109 2.75 -2.42 -4.16
C THR A 109 4.23 -2.13 -4.41
N PHE A 110 5.13 -3.09 -4.16
CA PHE A 110 6.56 -2.96 -4.45
C PHE A 110 6.89 -2.87 -5.95
N ARG A 111 6.01 -3.35 -6.84
CA ARG A 111 6.14 -3.27 -8.30
C ARG A 111 5.29 -2.16 -8.90
N THR A 112 4.01 -2.10 -8.53
CA THR A 112 3.02 -1.18 -9.13
C THR A 112 3.08 0.21 -8.52
N GLN A 113 3.63 0.36 -7.31
CA GLN A 113 3.61 1.61 -6.54
C GLN A 113 2.20 2.17 -6.33
N VAL A 114 1.19 1.28 -6.32
CA VAL A 114 -0.20 1.58 -5.99
C VAL A 114 -0.52 0.91 -4.66
N PRO A 115 -0.34 1.60 -3.51
CA PRO A 115 -0.84 1.12 -2.23
C PRO A 115 -2.37 1.19 -2.18
N PHE A 116 -2.98 0.40 -1.29
CA PHE A 116 -4.43 0.46 -1.08
C PHE A 116 -4.84 1.77 -0.41
N PHE A 117 -5.55 2.62 -1.16
CA PHE A 117 -6.21 3.83 -0.66
C PHE A 117 -7.67 3.86 -1.10
N PRO A 118 -8.65 3.70 -0.20
CA PRO A 118 -10.05 3.70 -0.57
C PRO A 118 -10.50 5.12 -0.94
N SER A 119 -11.25 5.24 -2.04
CA SER A 119 -11.98 6.45 -2.35
C SER A 119 -13.13 6.68 -1.35
N ARG A 120 -13.60 7.93 -1.24
CA ARG A 120 -14.62 8.33 -0.25
C ARG A 120 -16.02 8.37 -0.86
N PRO A 121 -17.10 8.25 -0.06
CA PRO A 121 -18.48 8.31 -0.56
C PRO A 121 -18.82 9.53 -1.43
N VAL A 122 -18.24 10.69 -1.12
CA VAL A 122 -18.40 11.92 -1.93
C VAL A 122 -17.89 11.74 -3.37
N VAL A 123 -16.79 11.01 -3.56
CA VAL A 123 -16.24 10.69 -4.88
C VAL A 123 -17.21 9.80 -5.63
N TRP A 124 -17.76 8.76 -4.99
CA TRP A 124 -18.68 7.83 -5.65
C TRP A 124 -19.95 8.55 -6.12
N GLN A 125 -20.45 9.50 -5.32
CA GLN A 125 -21.57 10.36 -5.69
C GLN A 125 -21.24 11.28 -6.88
N GLN A 126 -20.03 11.85 -6.92
CA GLN A 126 -19.60 12.69 -8.04
C GLN A 126 -19.44 11.86 -9.32
N VAL A 127 -18.78 10.71 -9.24
CA VAL A 127 -18.63 9.78 -10.37
C VAL A 127 -19.99 9.32 -10.88
N ALA A 128 -20.95 9.00 -9.99
CA ALA A 128 -22.31 8.65 -10.37
C ALA A 128 -23.03 9.74 -11.18
N LYS A 129 -22.68 11.02 -10.97
CA LYS A 129 -23.24 12.16 -11.73
C LYS A 129 -22.52 12.39 -13.06
N ILE A 130 -21.25 11.98 -13.18
CA ILE A 130 -20.44 12.14 -14.40
C ILE A 130 -20.79 11.09 -15.45
N ILE A 131 -21.03 9.85 -15.02
CA ILE A 131 -21.38 8.73 -15.90
C ILE A 131 -22.64 9.09 -16.73
N PRO A 132 -22.74 8.66 -18.01
CA PRO A 132 -23.95 8.87 -18.82
C PRO A 132 -25.24 8.47 -18.10
N GLN A 133 -26.16 9.42 -17.93
CA GLN A 133 -27.37 9.22 -17.12
C GLN A 133 -28.49 8.48 -17.88
N THR A 134 -28.59 8.70 -19.19
CA THR A 134 -29.68 8.18 -20.03
C THR A 134 -29.37 6.85 -20.71
N GLN A 135 -28.14 6.34 -20.58
CA GLN A 135 -27.67 5.14 -21.28
C GLN A 135 -27.29 4.04 -20.29
N VAL A 136 -27.61 2.79 -20.63
CA VAL A 136 -26.99 1.63 -19.97
C VAL A 136 -25.51 1.69 -20.28
N VAL A 137 -24.68 1.56 -19.25
CA VAL A 137 -23.22 1.62 -19.39
C VAL A 137 -22.57 0.37 -18.84
N ARG A 138 -21.43 0.02 -19.42
CA ARG A 138 -20.48 -0.92 -18.87
C ARG A 138 -19.30 -0.17 -18.28
N LEU A 139 -19.20 -0.21 -16.95
CA LEU A 139 -18.15 0.47 -16.19
C LEU A 139 -17.18 -0.53 -15.58
N VAL A 140 -15.89 -0.23 -15.62
CA VAL A 140 -14.88 -0.91 -14.81
C VAL A 140 -14.17 0.04 -13.84
N ASP A 141 -14.07 -0.39 -12.59
CA ASP A 141 -13.28 0.21 -11.53
C ASP A 141 -11.92 -0.48 -11.46
N ILE A 142 -10.87 0.19 -11.93
CA ILE A 142 -9.49 -0.33 -11.96
C ILE A 142 -8.80 -0.06 -10.63
N GLY A 143 -8.36 -1.13 -9.96
CA GLY A 143 -7.89 -1.03 -8.57
C GLY A 143 -9.07 -0.90 -7.61
N SER A 144 -10.13 -1.69 -7.84
CA SER A 144 -11.42 -1.57 -7.14
C SER A 144 -11.35 -1.76 -5.62
N GLY A 145 -10.23 -2.26 -5.08
CA GLY A 145 -10.01 -2.39 -3.66
C GLY A 145 -11.06 -3.27 -3.01
N LEU A 146 -11.76 -2.74 -2.00
CA LEU A 146 -12.83 -3.48 -1.29
C LEU A 146 -14.18 -3.40 -2.02
N GLY A 147 -14.21 -2.82 -3.23
CA GLY A 147 -15.38 -2.75 -4.11
C GLY A 147 -16.41 -1.67 -3.76
N ASP A 148 -16.04 -0.69 -2.94
CA ASP A 148 -16.99 0.31 -2.42
C ASP A 148 -17.65 1.14 -3.52
N MET A 149 -16.86 1.73 -4.42
CA MET A 149 -17.36 2.54 -5.53
C MET A 149 -18.21 1.70 -6.48
N SER A 150 -17.67 0.56 -6.93
CA SER A 150 -18.35 -0.31 -7.89
C SER A 150 -19.69 -0.84 -7.33
N MET A 151 -19.76 -1.22 -6.05
CA MET A 151 -21.04 -1.59 -5.40
C MET A 151 -22.00 -0.39 -5.27
N TYR A 152 -21.50 0.80 -4.97
CA TYR A 152 -22.32 2.01 -4.88
C TYR A 152 -22.96 2.35 -6.24
N ILE A 153 -22.17 2.35 -7.31
CA ILE A 153 -22.66 2.61 -8.66
C ILE A 153 -23.62 1.51 -9.12
N ALA A 154 -23.33 0.23 -8.86
CA ALA A 154 -24.22 -0.88 -9.21
C ALA A 154 -25.60 -0.76 -8.53
N LYS A 155 -25.66 -0.20 -7.32
CA LYS A 155 -26.92 0.10 -6.64
C LYS A 155 -27.66 1.26 -7.29
N ALA A 156 -26.95 2.32 -7.69
CA ALA A 156 -27.53 3.50 -8.33
C ALA A 156 -27.93 3.27 -9.81
N ARG A 157 -27.30 2.30 -10.47
CA ARG A 157 -27.47 1.97 -11.90
C ARG A 157 -27.75 0.48 -12.07
N PRO A 158 -28.95 -0.02 -11.69
CA PRO A 158 -29.26 -1.45 -11.66
C PRO A 158 -29.29 -2.13 -13.03
N ASP A 159 -29.43 -1.36 -14.11
CA ASP A 159 -29.44 -1.83 -15.50
C ASP A 159 -28.04 -1.83 -16.13
N SER A 160 -27.08 -1.11 -15.53
CA SER A 160 -25.69 -1.04 -15.98
C SER A 160 -24.88 -2.25 -15.52
N GLN A 161 -23.84 -2.58 -16.28
CA GLN A 161 -22.86 -3.60 -15.92
C GLN A 161 -21.70 -2.94 -15.21
N ILE A 162 -21.53 -3.21 -13.92
CA ILE A 162 -20.47 -2.61 -13.12
C ILE A 162 -19.49 -3.70 -12.69
N GLU A 163 -18.25 -3.56 -13.11
CA GLU A 163 -17.15 -4.47 -12.81
C GLU A 163 -16.09 -3.76 -11.96
N GLY A 164 -15.41 -4.51 -11.10
CA GLY A 164 -14.19 -4.09 -10.43
C GLY A 164 -13.07 -5.07 -10.71
N ILE A 165 -11.88 -4.57 -11.06
CA ILE A 165 -10.68 -5.39 -11.16
C ILE A 165 -9.69 -4.99 -10.08
N GLU A 166 -9.12 -5.97 -9.41
CA GLU A 166 -8.17 -5.76 -8.33
C GLU A 166 -7.03 -6.78 -8.45
N ILE A 167 -5.80 -6.32 -8.25
CA ILE A 167 -4.60 -7.15 -8.33
C ILE A 167 -4.24 -7.77 -6.96
N ALA A 168 -4.64 -7.12 -5.87
CA ALA A 168 -4.39 -7.57 -4.50
C ALA A 168 -5.42 -8.63 -4.07
N PRO A 169 -5.00 -9.86 -3.74
CA PRO A 169 -5.94 -10.95 -3.42
C PRO A 169 -6.86 -10.66 -2.23
N LEU A 170 -6.36 -10.00 -1.17
CA LEU A 170 -7.18 -9.77 0.03
C LEU A 170 -8.29 -8.73 -0.23
N PRO A 171 -8.01 -7.53 -0.78
CA PRO A 171 -9.07 -6.60 -1.16
C PRO A 171 -10.12 -7.22 -2.11
N TRP A 172 -9.68 -8.00 -3.09
CA TRP A 172 -10.56 -8.73 -4.00
C TRP A 172 -11.47 -9.76 -3.29
N ILE A 173 -10.93 -10.59 -2.39
CA ILE A 173 -11.75 -11.53 -1.62
C ILE A 173 -12.78 -10.77 -0.78
N ILE A 174 -12.37 -9.67 -0.14
CA ILE A 174 -13.28 -8.84 0.66
C ILE A 174 -14.37 -8.23 -0.22
N SER A 175 -14.06 -7.76 -1.43
CA SER A 175 -15.06 -7.18 -2.34
C SER A 175 -16.11 -8.22 -2.76
N ILE A 176 -15.70 -9.45 -3.09
CA ILE A 176 -16.64 -10.56 -3.39
C ILE A 176 -17.54 -10.85 -2.19
N VAL A 177 -16.97 -11.01 -1.00
CA VAL A 177 -17.72 -11.35 0.22
C VAL A 177 -18.73 -10.24 0.53
N ARG A 178 -18.30 -8.97 0.48
CA ARG A 178 -19.17 -7.80 0.70
C ARG A 178 -20.27 -7.71 -0.35
N ALA A 179 -19.96 -7.95 -1.63
CA ALA A 179 -20.94 -7.93 -2.72
C ALA A 179 -22.03 -8.98 -2.50
N LYS A 180 -21.65 -10.19 -2.10
CA LYS A 180 -22.58 -11.28 -1.77
C LYS A 180 -23.48 -10.91 -0.59
N PHE A 181 -22.92 -10.42 0.52
CA PHE A 181 -23.72 -10.02 1.69
C PHE A 181 -24.66 -8.84 1.39
N ARG A 182 -24.23 -7.90 0.55
CA ARG A 182 -25.03 -6.74 0.14
C ARG A 182 -25.99 -7.03 -1.02
N ARG A 183 -26.00 -8.25 -1.57
CA ARG A 183 -26.73 -8.63 -2.79
C ARG A 183 -26.48 -7.64 -3.95
N SER A 184 -25.24 -7.17 -4.07
CA SER A 184 -24.85 -6.24 -5.13
C SER A 184 -24.78 -6.97 -6.47
N LYS A 185 -25.14 -6.27 -7.56
CA LYS A 185 -24.95 -6.74 -8.94
C LYS A 185 -23.52 -6.51 -9.46
N ALA A 186 -22.65 -5.83 -8.70
CA ALA A 186 -21.27 -5.59 -9.10
C ALA A 186 -20.49 -6.91 -9.18
N VAL A 187 -19.64 -7.05 -10.19
CA VAL A 187 -18.81 -8.24 -10.43
C VAL A 187 -17.34 -7.91 -10.20
N PHE A 188 -16.64 -8.71 -9.40
CA PHE A 188 -15.24 -8.46 -9.02
C PHE A 188 -14.30 -9.52 -9.58
N LYS A 189 -13.23 -9.08 -10.26
CA LYS A 189 -12.21 -9.92 -10.90
C LYS A 189 -10.85 -9.72 -10.23
N LEU A 190 -10.13 -10.82 -9.98
CA LEU A 190 -8.73 -10.79 -9.59
C LEU A 190 -7.88 -10.70 -10.86
N GLY A 191 -7.05 -9.67 -10.99
CA GLY A 191 -6.14 -9.58 -12.13
C GLY A 191 -5.50 -8.22 -12.32
N ASP A 192 -4.57 -8.19 -13.27
CA ASP A 192 -3.99 -6.95 -13.80
C ASP A 192 -4.94 -6.37 -14.86
N TYR A 193 -5.28 -5.08 -14.74
CA TYR A 193 -6.13 -4.39 -15.69
C TYR A 193 -5.50 -4.28 -17.08
N ASN A 194 -4.18 -4.41 -17.21
CA ASN A 194 -3.51 -4.43 -18.51
C ASN A 194 -4.02 -5.57 -19.42
N ALA A 195 -4.52 -6.67 -18.82
CA ALA A 195 -5.09 -7.80 -19.54
C ALA A 195 -6.56 -7.59 -19.96
N LEU A 196 -7.23 -6.52 -19.50
CA LEU A 196 -8.58 -6.20 -19.94
C LEU A 196 -8.56 -5.60 -21.36
N GLN A 197 -9.57 -5.93 -22.15
CA GLN A 197 -9.85 -5.25 -23.41
C GLN A 197 -10.67 -4.00 -23.12
N PHE A 198 -10.07 -2.82 -23.24
CA PHE A 198 -10.72 -1.57 -22.86
C PHE A 198 -11.87 -1.17 -23.80
N ALA A 199 -11.89 -1.68 -25.03
CA ALA A 199 -12.98 -1.52 -26.01
C ALA A 199 -14.36 -1.98 -25.49
N ASN A 200 -14.38 -2.84 -24.46
CA ASN A 200 -15.59 -3.38 -23.87
C ASN A 200 -16.26 -2.47 -22.85
N TYR A 201 -15.66 -1.31 -22.51
CA TYR A 201 -16.12 -0.45 -21.43
C TYR A 201 -16.43 0.96 -21.94
N ASP A 202 -17.61 1.45 -21.56
CA ASP A 202 -18.02 2.84 -21.83
C ASP A 202 -17.39 3.81 -20.83
N VAL A 203 -17.12 3.32 -19.62
CA VAL A 203 -16.51 4.10 -18.55
C VAL A 203 -15.42 3.28 -17.85
N ILE A 204 -14.24 3.87 -17.72
CA ILE A 204 -13.16 3.34 -16.90
C ILE A 204 -12.90 4.34 -15.78
N PHE A 205 -12.97 3.89 -14.53
CA PHE A 205 -12.55 4.67 -13.38
C PHE A 205 -11.22 4.14 -12.83
N ALA A 206 -10.33 5.05 -12.45
CA ALA A 206 -9.02 4.72 -11.89
C ALA A 206 -8.70 5.60 -10.67
N TYR A 207 -8.21 4.96 -9.60
CA TYR A 207 -7.51 5.63 -8.51
C TYR A 207 -6.20 4.88 -8.23
N LEU A 208 -5.17 5.22 -9.01
CA LEU A 208 -3.91 4.46 -9.07
C LEU A 208 -2.75 5.24 -8.44
N SER A 209 -1.78 5.65 -9.27
CA SER A 209 -0.63 6.46 -8.88
C SER A 209 -0.18 7.28 -10.09
N PRO A 210 0.59 8.37 -9.90
CA PRO A 210 1.10 9.19 -11.01
C PRO A 210 1.90 8.39 -12.05
N VAL A 211 2.63 7.36 -11.60
CA VAL A 211 3.48 6.53 -12.48
C VAL A 211 2.65 5.64 -13.40
N ALA A 212 1.46 5.22 -12.97
CA ALA A 212 0.59 4.36 -13.77
C ALA A 212 -0.20 5.13 -14.86
N MET A 213 -0.39 6.44 -14.68
CA MET A 213 -1.31 7.23 -15.51
C MET A 213 -0.90 7.32 -16.98
N GLN A 214 0.40 7.38 -17.28
CA GLN A 214 0.88 7.43 -18.66
C GLN A 214 0.54 6.14 -19.43
N ASN A 215 0.86 4.98 -18.86
CA ASN A 215 0.56 3.69 -19.47
C ASN A 215 -0.96 3.45 -19.56
N LEU A 216 -1.72 3.89 -18.56
CA LEU A 216 -3.18 3.82 -18.58
C LEU A 216 -3.74 4.63 -19.76
N TRP A 217 -3.21 5.83 -20.01
CA TRP A 217 -3.62 6.65 -21.14
C TRP A 217 -3.27 6.03 -22.49
N GLU A 218 -2.06 5.49 -22.64
CA GLU A 218 -1.62 4.83 -23.87
C GLU A 218 -2.57 3.68 -24.24
N LYS A 219 -2.93 2.85 -23.26
CA LYS A 219 -3.91 1.77 -23.47
C LYS A 219 -5.31 2.32 -23.75
N ALA A 220 -5.78 3.29 -22.98
CA ALA A 220 -7.12 3.88 -23.13
C ALA A 220 -7.33 4.55 -24.49
N SER A 221 -6.37 5.35 -24.94
CA SER A 221 -6.42 6.04 -26.24
C SER A 221 -6.37 5.09 -27.43
N GLN A 222 -5.79 3.90 -27.28
CA GLN A 222 -5.70 2.89 -28.34
C GLN A 222 -6.93 1.97 -28.40
N GLU A 223 -7.49 1.61 -27.24
CA GLU A 223 -8.48 0.53 -27.16
C GLU A 223 -9.90 1.00 -26.86
N MET A 224 -10.08 2.11 -26.12
CA MET A 224 -11.43 2.57 -25.78
C MET A 224 -12.14 3.15 -27.01
N LEU A 225 -13.45 2.94 -27.10
CA LEU A 225 -14.24 3.44 -28.22
C LEU A 225 -14.48 4.95 -28.13
N PRO A 226 -14.59 5.67 -29.26
CA PRO A 226 -14.96 7.08 -29.28
C PRO A 226 -16.23 7.36 -28.47
N GLY A 227 -16.20 8.42 -27.67
CA GLY A 227 -17.30 8.83 -26.79
C GLY A 227 -17.27 8.21 -25.39
N SER A 228 -16.46 7.18 -25.15
CA SER A 228 -16.23 6.60 -23.82
C SER A 228 -15.48 7.55 -22.88
N LEU A 229 -15.54 7.26 -21.58
CA LEU A 229 -14.98 8.11 -20.53
C LEU A 229 -13.88 7.38 -19.74
N LEU A 230 -12.70 8.00 -19.66
CA LEU A 230 -11.69 7.69 -18.66
C LEU A 230 -11.79 8.69 -17.51
N ILE A 231 -12.02 8.21 -16.29
CA ILE A 231 -12.16 9.02 -15.07
C ILE A 231 -11.03 8.66 -14.12
N SER A 232 -10.27 9.66 -13.67
CA SER A 232 -9.21 9.49 -12.67
C SER A 232 -9.50 10.31 -11.42
N LEU A 233 -9.33 9.69 -10.25
CA LEU A 233 -9.28 10.41 -8.97
C LEU A 233 -7.85 10.86 -8.67
N GLU A 234 -7.69 12.12 -8.29
CA GLU A 234 -6.45 12.76 -7.82
C GLU A 234 -5.34 12.94 -8.87
N PHE A 235 -5.18 11.99 -9.80
CA PHE A 235 -4.02 11.94 -10.70
C PHE A 235 -4.36 12.37 -12.12
N GLU A 236 -3.60 13.35 -12.63
CA GLU A 236 -3.63 13.81 -14.01
C GLU A 236 -2.82 12.89 -14.94
N ILE A 237 -3.13 12.92 -16.24
CA ILE A 237 -2.31 12.33 -17.29
C ILE A 237 -1.32 13.40 -17.77
N PRO A 238 0.00 13.18 -17.66
CA PRO A 238 0.99 14.18 -18.06
C PRO A 238 0.83 14.62 -19.53
N GLY A 239 0.69 15.92 -19.75
CA GLY A 239 0.62 16.51 -21.09
C GLY A 239 -0.71 16.33 -21.82
N ILE A 240 -1.71 15.68 -21.21
CA ILE A 240 -3.02 15.44 -21.81
C ILE A 240 -4.11 16.18 -21.02
N PRO A 241 -4.63 17.32 -21.53
CA PRO A 241 -5.64 18.09 -20.80
C PRO A 241 -6.95 17.30 -20.66
N PRO A 242 -7.60 17.33 -19.49
CA PRO A 242 -8.88 16.68 -19.27
C PRO A 242 -10.01 17.41 -20.01
N THR A 243 -10.99 16.66 -20.52
CA THR A 243 -12.24 17.22 -21.07
C THR A 243 -13.07 17.92 -19.98
N MET A 244 -13.05 17.38 -18.77
CA MET A 244 -13.73 17.95 -17.61
C MET A 244 -12.89 17.73 -16.36
N ARG A 245 -12.85 18.74 -15.48
CA ARG A 245 -12.20 18.67 -14.17
C ARG A 245 -13.18 19.11 -13.10
N ILE A 246 -13.36 18.27 -12.08
CA ILE A 246 -14.03 18.65 -10.84
C ILE A 246 -12.94 19.00 -9.84
N ALA A 247 -12.91 20.25 -9.38
CA ALA A 247 -11.94 20.71 -8.41
C ALA A 247 -12.05 19.93 -7.11
N GLY A 248 -10.90 19.58 -6.53
CA GLY A 248 -10.84 19.00 -5.19
C GLY A 248 -11.20 20.02 -4.12
N ASN A 249 -11.57 19.53 -2.95
CA ASN A 249 -11.79 20.32 -1.73
C ASN A 249 -11.18 19.58 -0.54
N GLU A 250 -11.33 20.13 0.68
CA GLU A 250 -10.79 19.53 1.90
C GLU A 250 -11.22 18.07 2.13
N ASN A 251 -12.36 17.67 1.58
CA ASN A 251 -12.97 16.35 1.80
C ASN A 251 -12.77 15.37 0.63
N SER A 252 -12.32 15.84 -0.53
CA SER A 252 -12.19 15.05 -1.76
C SER A 252 -11.07 15.56 -2.67
N PRO A 253 -10.17 14.68 -3.15
CA PRO A 253 -9.27 15.02 -4.24
C PRO A 253 -10.03 15.45 -5.52
N ALA A 254 -9.30 16.08 -6.44
CA ALA A 254 -9.84 16.46 -7.74
C ALA A 254 -10.20 15.22 -8.58
N ILE A 255 -11.21 15.35 -9.45
CA ILE A 255 -11.56 14.31 -10.43
C ILE A 255 -11.29 14.83 -11.83
N TYR A 256 -10.63 14.02 -12.62
CA TYR A 256 -10.26 14.31 -14.00
C TYR A 256 -11.00 13.37 -14.94
N VAL A 257 -11.54 13.90 -16.02
CA VAL A 257 -12.33 13.14 -17.00
C VAL A 257 -11.81 13.44 -18.39
N TRP A 258 -11.47 12.39 -19.13
CA TRP A 258 -11.14 12.44 -20.55
C TRP A 258 -12.22 11.69 -21.31
N LYS A 259 -12.85 12.38 -22.27
CA LYS A 259 -13.73 11.75 -23.25
C LYS A 259 -12.88 11.34 -24.45
N ILE A 260 -12.88 10.06 -24.78
CA ILE A 260 -12.13 9.52 -25.92
C ILE A 260 -12.75 10.07 -27.20
N ALA A 261 -11.90 10.59 -28.09
CA ALA A 261 -12.30 11.21 -29.35
C ALA A 261 -12.53 10.17 -30.45
#